data_AF-A0A834X5V9-F1
#
_entry.id   AF-A0A834X5V9-F1
#
_cell.length_a   1.000
_cell.length_b   1.000
_cell.length_c   1.000
_cell.angle_alpha   90.00
_cell.angle_beta   90.00
_cell.angle_gamma   90.00
#
_symmetry.space_group_name_H-M   'P 1'
#
loop_
_entity.id
_entity.type
_entity.pdbx_description
1 polymer ?
#
loop_
_entity_poly.entity_id
_entity_poly.type
_entity_poly.pdbx_seq_one_letter_code
_entity_poly.pdbx_strand_id
1 'polypeptide(L)'
;MGVREPLPLIIHHLPITVTFGFFCYENIMVIDPTHHEESVMTGQMTVTLNANGDVCAVQKAGGEGTCRQVIRHCLNLAHVKAADITTKIKNATPMVSCQLLNAILLKS
;
A
#
# COMPACT_ATOMS: atom_id res chain seq x y z
N MET A 1 -27.64 21.88 -22.76
CA MET A 1 -27.70 20.58 -22.05
C MET A 1 -26.98 20.77 -20.73
N GLY A 2 -27.68 20.67 -19.60
CA GLY A 2 -27.10 20.93 -18.28
C GLY A 2 -26.15 19.81 -17.86
N VAL A 3 -24.96 20.18 -17.37
CA VAL A 3 -24.04 19.24 -16.72
C VAL A 3 -24.70 18.76 -15.44
N ARG A 4 -24.90 17.45 -15.32
CA ARG A 4 -25.42 16.84 -14.08
C ARG A 4 -24.30 16.80 -13.06
N GLU A 5 -24.63 17.11 -11.82
CA GLU A 5 -23.69 16.91 -10.74
C GLU A 5 -23.35 15.41 -10.64
N PRO A 6 -22.05 15.10 -10.56
CA PRO A 6 -21.57 13.73 -10.46
C PRO A 6 -21.96 13.10 -9.12
N LEU A 7 -22.41 11.84 -9.18
CA LEU A 7 -22.85 11.10 -8.01
C LEU A 7 -21.66 10.56 -7.19
N PRO A 8 -21.77 10.57 -5.86
CA PRO A 8 -20.77 9.97 -4.98
C PRO A 8 -20.70 8.44 -5.16
N LEU A 9 -19.49 7.87 -5.02
CA LEU A 9 -19.27 6.42 -4.97
C LEU A 9 -19.34 5.94 -3.51
N ILE A 10 -19.94 4.76 -3.29
CA ILE A 10 -19.95 4.13 -1.97
C ILE A 10 -18.68 3.28 -1.84
N ILE A 11 -17.77 3.69 -0.95
CA ILE A 11 -16.51 2.99 -0.67
C ILE A 11 -16.58 2.40 0.74
N HIS A 12 -16.64 1.07 0.84
CA HIS A 12 -16.73 0.39 2.14
C HIS A 12 -15.38 0.31 2.87
N HIS A 13 -14.31 0.06 2.13
CA HIS A 13 -12.96 -0.01 2.65
C HIS A 13 -12.00 0.69 1.70
N LEU A 14 -10.92 1.21 2.25
CA LEU A 14 -9.82 1.81 1.49
C LEU A 14 -8.56 0.99 1.75
N PRO A 15 -8.33 -0.10 0.98
CA PRO A 15 -7.12 -0.89 1.11
C PRO A 15 -5.91 -0.06 0.66
N ILE A 16 -4.87 -0.05 1.48
CA ILE A 16 -3.59 0.60 1.21
C ILE A 16 -2.55 -0.48 0.99
N THR A 17 -1.78 -0.32 -0.07
CA THR A 17 -0.68 -1.19 -0.43
C THR A 17 0.64 -0.63 0.10
N VAL A 18 1.45 -1.48 0.72
CA VAL A 18 2.78 -1.15 1.23
C VAL A 18 3.78 -2.14 0.65
N THR A 19 4.79 -1.63 -0.04
CA THR A 19 5.85 -2.43 -0.67
C THR A 19 7.12 -2.36 0.15
N PHE A 20 7.76 -3.51 0.31
CA PHE A 20 9.02 -3.72 1.01
C PHE A 20 10.06 -4.23 0.01
N GLY A 21 11.23 -3.60 -0.04
CA GLY A 21 12.39 -4.08 -0.79
C GLY A 21 13.41 -4.71 0.15
N PHE A 22 14.01 -5.83 -0.25
CA PHE A 22 15.00 -6.59 0.52
C PHE A 22 16.37 -6.57 -0.17
N PHE A 23 17.45 -6.54 0.62
CA PHE A 23 18.83 -6.54 0.14
C PHE A 23 19.65 -7.67 0.76
N CYS A 24 20.30 -8.49 -0.07
CA CYS A 24 21.04 -9.70 0.32
C CYS A 24 22.12 -9.48 1.40
N TYR A 25 22.84 -8.35 1.34
CA TYR A 25 24.11 -8.26 2.04
C TYR A 25 24.01 -7.86 3.52
N GLU A 26 22.86 -7.35 3.99
CA GLU A 26 22.76 -6.79 5.34
C GLU A 26 21.42 -7.03 6.06
N ASN A 27 20.57 -7.93 5.56
CA ASN A 27 19.17 -8.07 6.04
C ASN A 27 18.43 -6.72 6.08
N ILE A 28 18.84 -5.78 5.21
CA ILE A 28 18.22 -4.47 5.11
C ILE A 28 16.89 -4.63 4.39
N MET A 29 15.90 -3.95 4.93
CA MET A 29 14.58 -3.82 4.34
C MET A 29 14.21 -2.36 4.30
N VAL A 30 13.75 -1.90 3.15
CA VAL A 30 13.22 -0.54 2.96
C VAL A 30 11.73 -0.60 2.65
N ILE A 31 11.00 0.46 3.00
CA ILE A 31 9.58 0.61 2.69
C ILE A 31 9.47 1.63 1.55
N ASP A 32 8.61 1.34 0.59
CA ASP A 32 8.37 2.17 -0.60
C ASP A 32 9.67 2.44 -1.38
N PRO A 33 10.32 1.38 -1.92
CA PRO A 33 11.60 1.52 -2.60
C PRO A 33 11.49 2.50 -3.77
N THR A 34 12.44 3.40 -3.88
CA THR A 34 12.63 4.26 -5.05
C THR A 34 13.11 3.43 -6.24
N HIS A 35 12.98 3.97 -7.46
CA HIS A 35 13.49 3.32 -8.68
C HIS A 35 14.95 2.86 -8.58
N HIS A 36 15.82 3.63 -7.90
CA HIS A 36 17.21 3.23 -7.70
C HIS A 36 17.34 2.05 -6.75
N GLU A 37 16.57 2.04 -5.65
CA GLU A 37 16.54 0.91 -4.70
C GLU A 37 15.94 -0.35 -5.35
N GLU A 38 14.89 -0.21 -6.16
CA GLU A 38 14.31 -1.32 -6.93
C GLU A 38 15.32 -1.96 -7.89
N SER A 39 16.22 -1.16 -8.47
CA SER A 39 17.21 -1.67 -9.43
C SER A 39 18.30 -2.55 -8.80
N VAL A 40 18.49 -2.44 -7.47
CA VAL A 40 19.54 -3.14 -6.74
C VAL A 40 19.03 -4.08 -5.64
N MET A 41 17.72 -4.07 -5.35
CA MET A 41 17.11 -5.01 -4.40
C MET A 41 17.13 -6.46 -4.95
N THR A 42 17.15 -7.42 -4.04
CA THR A 42 17.23 -8.86 -4.36
C THR A 42 15.91 -9.60 -4.16
N GLY A 43 14.89 -8.88 -3.69
CA GLY A 43 13.52 -9.33 -3.64
C GLY A 43 12.60 -8.26 -3.07
N GLN A 44 11.29 -8.45 -3.23
CA GLN A 44 10.29 -7.55 -2.68
C GLN A 44 9.10 -8.29 -2.08
N MET A 45 8.36 -7.64 -1.19
CA MET A 45 7.07 -8.11 -0.69
C MET A 45 6.09 -6.94 -0.67
N THR A 46 4.86 -7.17 -1.09
CA THR A 46 3.81 -6.17 -1.11
C THR A 46 2.64 -6.67 -0.27
N VAL A 47 2.16 -5.84 0.64
CA VAL A 47 1.05 -6.14 1.55
C VAL A 47 -0.05 -5.11 1.33
N THR A 48 -1.27 -5.57 1.13
CA THR A 48 -2.45 -4.70 1.04
C THR A 48 -3.33 -4.90 2.26
N LEU A 49 -3.59 -3.83 3.00
CA LEU A 49 -4.36 -3.83 4.25
C LEU A 49 -5.43 -2.75 4.22
N ASN A 50 -6.59 -3.02 4.80
CA ASN A 50 -7.54 -1.95 5.14
C ASN A 50 -7.12 -1.24 6.44
N ALA A 51 -7.84 -0.17 6.81
CA ALA A 51 -7.56 0.61 8.02
C ALA A 51 -7.79 -0.16 9.35
N ASN A 52 -8.52 -1.27 9.33
CA ASN A 52 -8.71 -2.14 10.48
C ASN A 52 -7.54 -3.12 10.66
N GLY A 53 -6.63 -3.18 9.70
CA GLY A 53 -5.52 -4.13 9.68
C GLY A 53 -5.86 -5.48 9.06
N ASP A 54 -7.02 -5.62 8.41
CA ASP A 54 -7.35 -6.84 7.68
C ASP A 54 -6.50 -6.93 6.41
N VAL A 55 -5.81 -8.05 6.25
CA VAL A 55 -5.01 -8.35 5.06
C VAL A 55 -5.94 -8.66 3.89
N CYS A 56 -5.90 -7.82 2.86
CA CYS A 56 -6.63 -8.06 1.61
C CYS A 56 -5.80 -8.91 0.63
N ALA A 57 -4.49 -8.66 0.56
CA ALA A 57 -3.59 -9.39 -0.32
C ALA A 57 -2.14 -9.33 0.20
N VAL A 58 -1.38 -10.39 -0.10
CA VAL A 58 0.08 -10.42 0.09
C VAL A 58 0.69 -10.98 -1.18
N GLN A 59 1.66 -10.26 -1.74
CA GLN A 59 2.42 -10.68 -2.89
C GLN A 59 3.90 -10.68 -2.54
N LYS A 60 4.51 -11.87 -2.49
CA LYS A 60 5.96 -12.00 -2.50
C LYS A 60 6.35 -12.32 -3.94
N ALA A 61 6.76 -11.30 -4.70
CA ALA A 61 7.44 -11.56 -5.96
C ALA A 61 8.75 -12.30 -5.66
N GLY A 62 9.22 -13.12 -6.61
CA GLY A 62 10.39 -13.99 -6.44
C GLY A 62 11.67 -13.26 -6.00
N GLY A 63 12.79 -13.98 -6.06
CA GLY A 63 14.05 -13.51 -5.48
C GLY A 63 14.32 -14.17 -4.14
N GLU A 64 15.03 -13.49 -3.25
CA GLU A 64 15.56 -14.11 -2.04
C GLU A 64 14.48 -14.56 -1.05
N GLY A 65 14.73 -15.72 -0.43
CA GLY A 65 13.87 -16.28 0.61
C GLY A 65 13.85 -15.39 1.86
N THR A 66 12.66 -15.12 2.38
CA THR A 66 12.46 -14.26 3.55
C THR A 66 11.99 -15.09 4.73
N CYS A 67 12.62 -14.92 5.90
CA CYS A 67 12.21 -15.68 7.09
C CYS A 67 10.84 -15.21 7.61
N ARG A 68 10.13 -16.13 8.26
CA ARG A 68 8.79 -15.88 8.83
C ARG A 68 8.75 -14.70 9.81
N GLN A 69 9.83 -14.47 10.56
CA GLN A 69 9.94 -13.35 11.49
C GLN A 69 9.91 -12.00 10.74
N VAL A 70 10.64 -11.89 9.63
CA VAL A 70 10.67 -10.69 8.79
C VAL A 70 9.30 -10.46 8.14
N ILE A 71 8.64 -11.51 7.66
CA ILE A 71 7.27 -11.42 7.11
C ILE A 71 6.30 -10.82 8.15
N ARG A 72 6.33 -11.29 9.41
CA ARG A 72 5.50 -10.70 10.47
C ARG A 72 5.86 -9.25 10.76
N HIS A 73 7.14 -8.93 10.75
CA HIS A 73 7.60 -7.55 10.94
C HIS A 73 7.07 -6.63 9.83
N CYS A 74 7.11 -7.07 8.57
CA CYS A 74 6.52 -6.36 7.43
C CYS A 74 5.02 -6.14 7.62
N LEU A 75 4.26 -7.17 8.04
CA LEU A 75 2.82 -7.06 8.27
C LEU A 75 2.48 -6.01 9.35
N ASN A 76 3.22 -6.01 10.47
CA ASN A 76 3.01 -5.04 11.53
C ASN A 76 3.32 -3.61 11.08
N LEU A 77 4.41 -3.42 10.32
CA LEU A 77 4.76 -2.11 9.77
C LEU A 77 3.73 -1.66 8.72
N ALA A 78 3.29 -2.56 7.86
CA ALA A 78 2.30 -2.27 6.83
C ALA A 78 0.96 -1.84 7.48
N HIS A 79 0.57 -2.44 8.61
CA HIS A 79 -0.63 -2.01 9.34
C HIS A 79 -0.52 -0.57 9.84
N VAL A 80 0.58 -0.22 10.49
CA VAL A 80 0.83 1.14 10.97
C VAL A 80 0.82 2.15 9.80
N LYS A 81 1.46 1.80 8.68
CA LYS A 81 1.51 2.66 7.49
C LYS A 81 0.15 2.79 6.80
N ALA A 82 -0.60 1.72 6.66
CA ALA A 82 -1.94 1.73 6.07
C ALA A 82 -2.90 2.63 6.88
N ALA A 83 -2.83 2.58 8.21
CA ALA A 83 -3.64 3.44 9.08
C ALA A 83 -3.27 4.94 8.95
N ASP A 84 -1.97 5.26 8.93
CA ASP A 84 -1.48 6.65 8.74
C ASP A 84 -1.88 7.19 7.36
N ILE A 85 -1.63 6.43 6.29
CA ILE A 85 -2.01 6.83 4.92
C ILE A 85 -3.51 6.99 4.79
N THR A 86 -4.31 6.07 5.34
CA THR A 86 -5.78 6.21 5.33
C THR A 86 -6.23 7.50 6.01
N THR A 87 -5.61 7.85 7.13
CA THR A 87 -5.90 9.09 7.86
C THR A 87 -5.54 10.32 7.03
N LYS A 88 -4.36 10.31 6.39
CA LYS A 88 -3.94 11.39 5.48
C LYS A 88 -4.88 11.56 4.30
N ILE A 89 -5.34 10.47 3.68
CA ILE A 89 -6.33 10.51 2.60
C ILE A 89 -7.64 11.11 3.09
N LYS A 90 -8.16 10.68 4.23
CA LYS A 90 -9.40 11.23 4.81
C LYS A 90 -9.29 12.72 5.12
N ASN A 91 -8.12 13.18 5.58
CA ASN A 91 -7.89 14.59 5.90
C ASN A 91 -7.72 15.45 4.63
N ALA A 92 -7.01 14.95 3.62
CA ALA A 92 -6.78 15.65 2.36
C ALA A 92 -8.03 15.69 1.47
N THR A 93 -8.88 14.66 1.58
CA THR A 93 -10.15 14.55 0.88
C THR A 93 -11.29 14.40 1.89
N PRO A 94 -11.86 15.50 2.42
CA PRO A 94 -13.05 15.41 3.28
C PRO A 94 -14.26 14.78 2.56
N MET A 95 -14.16 14.63 1.24
CA MET A 95 -15.15 14.05 0.33
C MET A 95 -14.87 12.58 0.00
N VAL A 96 -14.68 11.70 0.99
CA VAL A 96 -14.73 10.24 0.72
C VAL A 96 -16.15 9.78 0.32
N SER A 97 -17.14 10.69 0.30
CA SER A 97 -18.37 10.49 -0.49
C SER A 97 -18.21 10.98 -1.94
N CYS A 98 -17.65 12.16 -2.21
CA CYS A 98 -17.59 12.74 -3.56
C CYS A 98 -16.20 12.61 -4.25
N GLN A 99 -16.11 11.65 -5.18
CA GLN A 99 -15.54 11.79 -6.54
C GLN A 99 -14.09 11.43 -6.94
N LEU A 100 -13.07 11.26 -6.10
CA LEU A 100 -11.69 11.35 -6.63
C LEU A 100 -10.76 10.14 -6.49
N LEU A 101 -11.27 8.91 -6.26
CA LEU A 101 -10.39 7.75 -6.11
C LEU A 101 -10.08 6.95 -7.40
N ASN A 102 -10.64 7.32 -8.55
CA ASN A 102 -10.32 6.67 -9.82
C ASN A 102 -8.91 7.00 -10.38
N ALA A 103 -8.19 7.96 -9.82
CA ALA A 103 -6.89 8.40 -10.36
C ALA A 103 -5.65 7.81 -9.66
N ILE A 104 -5.77 7.33 -8.42
CA ILE A 104 -4.59 6.93 -7.62
C ILE A 104 -4.37 5.41 -7.62
N LEU A 105 -5.41 4.60 -7.82
CA LEU A 105 -5.31 3.13 -7.73
C LEU A 105 -5.02 2.40 -9.06
N LEU A 106 -4.85 3.12 -10.19
CA LEU A 106 -4.70 2.51 -11.53
C LEU A 106 -3.33 2.71 -12.19
N LYS A 107 -2.31 3.18 -11.47
CA LYS A 107 -0.93 3.02 -11.93
C LYS A 107 -0.31 1.81 -11.22
N SER A 108 -0.72 0.65 -11.71
CA SER A 108 0.13 -0.54 -11.78
C SER A 108 1.03 -0.42 -13.00
#